data_AF-A0A7K0MHB7-F1
#
_entry.id   AF-A0A7K0MHB7-F1
#
_cell.length_a   1.000
_cell.length_b   1.000
_cell.length_c   1.000
_cell.angle_alpha   90.00
_cell.angle_beta   90.00
_cell.angle_gamma   90.00
#
_symmetry.space_group_name_H-M   'P 1'
#
loop_
_entity.id
_entity.type
_entity.pdbx_description
1 polymer ?
#
loop_
_entity_poly.entity_id
_entity_poly.type
_entity_poly.pdbx_seq_one_letter_code
_entity_poly.pdbx_strand_id
1 'polypeptide(L)' 'MKGIALSHPTGKQARAGVDTFKKPRPDASRVLAFQVFSEVNQGQAYANLILPRALSESNLELRDRAFVTELVYG' A
#
# COMPACT_ATOMS: atom_id res chain seq x y z
N MET A 1 48.70 -38.57 21.28
CA MET A 1 47.54 -38.71 20.37
C MET A 1 46.71 -37.44 20.48
N LYS A 2 46.68 -36.62 19.42
CA LYS A 2 45.97 -35.34 19.34
C LYS A 2 44.52 -35.61 18.92
N GLY A 3 43.56 -35.01 19.61
CA GLY A 3 42.17 -35.02 19.16
C GLY A 3 41.25 -34.39 20.20
N ILE A 4 41.11 -33.07 20.19
CA ILE A 4 39.96 -32.39 20.78
C ILE A 4 39.54 -31.28 19.82
N ALA A 5 38.25 -31.29 19.52
CA ALA A 5 37.57 -30.65 18.40
C ALA A 5 37.73 -29.12 18.32
N LEU A 6 37.83 -28.62 17.08
CA LEU A 6 37.53 -27.24 16.72
C LEU A 6 36.03 -26.97 16.93
N SER A 7 35.68 -26.24 17.99
CA SER A 7 34.35 -25.67 18.15
C SER A 7 34.13 -24.55 17.14
N HIS A 8 33.37 -24.84 16.09
CA HIS A 8 32.82 -23.81 15.22
C HIS A 8 31.58 -23.22 15.92
N PRO A 9 31.48 -21.89 16.07
CA PRO A 9 30.26 -21.28 16.59
C PRO A 9 29.13 -21.47 15.56
N THR A 10 28.32 -22.50 15.74
CA THR A 10 27.05 -22.69 15.03
C THR A 10 25.97 -22.01 15.86
N GLY A 11 25.69 -20.77 15.48
CA GLY A 11 24.62 -19.99 16.07
C GLY A 11 24.34 -18.80 15.18
N LYS A 12 23.67 -19.02 14.04
CA LYS A 12 22.91 -17.96 13.42
C LYS A 12 21.86 -17.55 14.44
N GLN A 13 22.18 -16.55 15.26
CA GLN A 13 21.17 -15.84 16.03
C GLN A 13 20.25 -15.22 15.00
N ALA A 14 19.14 -15.90 14.72
CA ALA A 14 18.02 -15.33 14.01
C ALA A 14 17.66 -14.07 14.80
N ARG A 15 17.95 -12.90 14.22
CA ARG A 15 17.40 -11.65 14.72
C ARG A 15 15.91 -11.81 14.59
N ALA A 16 15.25 -12.16 15.70
CA ALA A 16 13.82 -12.09 15.85
C ALA A 16 13.45 -10.61 15.78
N GLY A 17 13.43 -10.07 14.56
CA GLY A 17 12.68 -8.86 14.27
C GLY A 17 11.24 -9.18 14.63
N VAL A 18 10.67 -8.43 15.56
CA VAL A 18 9.24 -8.52 15.84
C VAL A 18 8.55 -8.04 14.57
N ASP A 19 8.00 -8.98 13.79
CA ASP A 19 7.20 -8.67 12.61
C ASP A 19 5.90 -8.00 13.08
N THR A 20 5.97 -6.69 13.31
CA THR A 20 4.85 -5.85 13.76
C THR A 20 3.99 -5.34 12.60
N PHE A 21 4.19 -5.85 11.39
CA PHE A 21 3.45 -5.36 10.23
C PHE A 21 1.98 -5.73 10.33
N LYS A 22 1.15 -4.75 10.71
CA LYS A 22 -0.29 -4.87 10.71
C LYS A 22 -0.83 -4.55 9.32
N LYS A 23 -1.72 -5.41 8.80
CA LYS A 23 -2.36 -5.22 7.50
C LYS A 23 -2.99 -3.81 7.42
N PRO A 24 -2.72 -3.04 6.34
CA PRO A 24 -3.32 -1.73 6.15
C PRO A 24 -4.86 -1.81 6.13
N ARG A 25 -5.50 -0.79 6.72
CA ARG A 25 -6.95 -0.58 6.67
C ARG A 25 -7.21 0.83 6.13
N PRO A 26 -7.10 1.04 4.81
CA PRO A 26 -7.34 2.35 4.22
C PRO A 26 -8.81 2.75 4.40
N ASP A 27 -9.05 4.06 4.49
CA ASP A 27 -10.40 4.61 4.40
C ASP A 27 -10.93 4.56 2.96
N ALA A 28 -12.23 4.81 2.81
CA ALA A 28 -12.92 4.78 1.52
C ALA A 28 -12.28 5.73 0.50
N SER A 29 -11.82 6.91 0.95
CA SER A 29 -11.12 7.89 0.12
C SER A 29 -9.86 7.31 -0.52
N ARG A 30 -8.98 6.67 0.26
CA ARG A 30 -7.76 6.03 -0.27
C ARG A 30 -8.07 4.84 -1.18
N VAL A 31 -9.13 4.09 -0.88
CA VAL A 31 -9.58 2.99 -1.75
C VAL A 31 -10.04 3.54 -3.11
N LEU A 32 -10.83 4.61 -3.12
CA LEU A 32 -11.31 5.23 -4.36
C LEU A 32 -10.16 5.79 -5.21
N ALA A 33 -9.21 6.49 -4.60
CA ALA A 33 -8.02 6.99 -5.29
C ALA A 33 -7.24 5.84 -5.95
N PHE A 34 -7.03 4.74 -5.22
CA PHE A 34 -6.36 3.55 -5.77
C PHE A 34 -7.12 2.93 -6.94
N GLN A 35 -8.45 2.89 -6.88
CA GLN A 35 -9.28 2.39 -7.99
C GLN A 35 -9.14 3.27 -9.23
N VAL A 36 -9.19 4.60 -9.07
CA VAL A 36 -8.98 5.54 -10.18
C VAL A 36 -7.60 5.34 -10.81
N PHE A 37 -6.54 5.23 -10.01
CA PHE A 37 -5.20 4.94 -10.53
C PHE A 37 -5.11 3.60 -11.25
N SER A 38 -5.77 2.57 -10.71
CA SER A 38 -5.80 1.25 -11.32
C SER A 38 -6.47 1.29 -12.68
N GLU A 39 -7.59 2.00 -12.81
CA GLU A 39 -8.33 2.15 -14.07
C GLU A 39 -7.56 2.99 -15.10
N VAL A 40 -6.92 4.08 -14.68
CA VAL A 40 -6.06 4.90 -15.56
C VAL A 40 -4.83 4.13 -16.05
N ASN A 41 -4.21 3.33 -15.18
CA ASN A 41 -2.99 2.59 -15.53
C ASN A 41 -3.27 1.31 -16.33
N GLN A 42 -4.41 0.65 -16.09
CA GLN A 42 -4.77 -0.59 -16.77
C GLN A 42 -5.63 -0.33 -18.02
N GLY A 43 -6.36 0.79 -18.06
CA GLY A 43 -7.14 1.23 -19.21
C GLY A 43 -6.43 2.29 -20.05
N GLN A 44 -6.93 2.54 -21.26
CA GLN A 44 -6.59 3.73 -22.05
C GLN A 44 -7.48 4.90 -21.58
N ALA A 45 -7.44 5.23 -20.29
CA ALA A 45 -8.36 6.17 -19.66
C ALA A 45 -7.62 7.33 -19.00
N TYR A 46 -8.22 8.52 -19.04
CA TYR A 46 -7.64 9.72 -18.44
C TYR A 46 -8.28 10.03 -17.09
N ALA A 47 -7.47 10.49 -16.14
CA ALA A 47 -7.93 10.86 -14.79
C ALA A 47 -9.05 11.90 -14.81
N ASN A 48 -9.02 12.86 -15.75
CA ASN A 48 -10.05 13.88 -15.90
C ASN A 48 -11.42 13.35 -16.35
N LEU A 49 -11.50 12.12 -16.85
CA LEU A 49 -12.76 11.45 -17.19
C LEU A 49 -13.19 10.49 -16.06
N ILE A 50 -12.24 9.73 -15.53
CA ILE A 50 -12.52 8.70 -14.52
C ILE A 50 -12.85 9.32 -13.16
N LEU A 51 -12.08 10.31 -12.71
CA LEU A 51 -12.25 10.88 -11.38
C LEU A 51 -13.63 11.54 -11.18
N PRO A 52 -14.14 12.42 -12.07
CA PRO A 52 -15.45 13.03 -11.86
C PRO A 52 -16.58 12.00 -11.76
N ARG A 53 -16.50 10.93 -12.58
CA ARG A 53 -17.44 9.81 -12.54
C ARG A 53 -17.35 9.08 -11.19
N ALA A 54 -16.17 8.63 -10.80
CA ALA A 54 -15.94 7.91 -9.56
C ALA A 54 -16.39 8.71 -8.32
N LEU A 55 -16.14 10.03 -8.31
CA LEU A 55 -16.59 10.92 -7.25
C LEU A 55 -18.11 11.09 -7.22
N SER A 56 -18.78 11.09 -8.38
CA SER A 56 -20.24 11.20 -8.47
C SER A 56 -20.97 9.93 -8.02
N GLU A 57 -20.32 8.77 -8.20
CA GLU A 57 -20.85 7.46 -7.78
C GLU A 57 -20.50 7.15 -6.31
N SER A 58 -19.64 7.94 -5.68
CA SER A 58 -19.21 7.76 -4.29
C SER A 58 -20.14 8.45 -3.29
N ASN A 59 -20.24 7.89 -2.08
CA ASN A 59 -20.92 8.51 -0.93
C ASN A 59 -19.98 9.35 -0.05
N LEU A 60 -18.87 9.83 -0.61
CA LEU A 60 -17.86 10.59 0.14
C LEU A 60 -18.34 12.02 0.42
N GLU A 61 -18.02 12.53 1.61
CA GLU A 61 -18.24 13.93 1.92
C GLU A 61 -17.29 14.84 1.13
N LEU A 62 -17.60 16.13 1.04
CA LEU A 62 -16.85 17.09 0.24
C LEU A 62 -15.34 17.10 0.58
N ARG A 63 -15.00 17.01 1.86
CA ARG A 63 -13.60 16.96 2.32
C ARG A 63 -12.85 15.74 1.76
N ASP A 64 -13.50 14.59 1.76
CA ASP A 64 -12.93 13.34 1.24
C ASP A 64 -12.80 13.37 -0.27
N ARG A 65 -13.80 13.93 -0.97
CA ARG A 65 -13.73 14.12 -2.43
C ARG A 65 -12.58 15.04 -2.84
N ALA A 66 -12.35 16.12 -2.09
CA ALA A 66 -11.19 16.99 -2.28
C ALA A 66 -9.89 16.20 -2.04
N PHE A 67 -9.81 15.43 -0.96
CA PHE A 67 -8.63 14.60 -0.67
C PHE A 67 -8.31 13.59 -1.78
N VAL A 68 -9.32 12.90 -2.34
CA VAL A 68 -9.13 12.00 -3.49
C VAL A 68 -8.62 12.76 -4.72
N THR A 69 -9.13 13.97 -4.96
CA THR A 69 -8.71 14.80 -6.08
C THR A 69 -7.23 15.16 -6.00
N GLU A 70 -6.77 15.60 -4.82
CA GLU A 70 -5.35 15.89 -4.57
C GLU A 70 -4.50 14.64 -4.73
N LEU A 71 -4.94 13.50 -4.19
CA LEU A 71 -4.19 12.26 -4.36
C LEU A 71 -4.01 11.91 -5.85
N VAL A 72 -5.06 12.05 -6.66
CA VAL A 72 -5.05 11.65 -8.07
C VAL A 72 -4.22 12.58 -8.96
N TYR A 73 -4.23 13.88 -8.68
CA TYR A 73 -3.51 14.86 -9.51
C TYR A 73 -2.12 15.24 -9.00
N GLY A 74 -1.84 15.07 -7.70
CA GLY A 74 -0.55 15.39 -7.07
C GLY A 74 -0.46 16.79 -6.51
#